data_AF-A0A2A5ECX4-F1
#
_entry.id   AF-A0A2A5ECX4-F1
#
_cell.length_a   1.000
_cell.length_b   1.000
_cell.length_c   1.000
_cell.angle_alpha   90.00
_cell.angle_beta   90.00
_cell.angle_gamma   90.00
#
_symmetry.space_group_name_H-M   'P 1'
#
loop_
_entity.id
_entity.type
_entity.pdbx_description
1 polymer ?
#
loop_
_entity_poly.entity_id
_entity_poly.type
_entity_poly.pdbx_seq_one_letter_code
_entity_poly.pdbx_strand_id
1 'polypeptide(L)'
;MLRQCGPSFRWVVPPVCPTHRARETGWCAGSAPREFLVAPTLPVLRPSGGCSGNQAIAVSIREMTLGLITHEDVARVVRMELVVGIFNGMILGILLGGFILIWKGDMMLGLVVGLALSLNTVLSVALGGAIPLLLRKVNIDPAVAAAPILTTVVDMCGFFLILSLASTFLL
;
A
#
# COMPACT_ATOMS: atom_id res chain seq x y z
N MET A 1 23.45 -33.23 6.43
CA MET A 1 22.09 -33.43 6.97
C MET A 1 21.33 -32.12 6.88
N LEU A 2 20.31 -32.09 6.03
CA LEU A 2 19.49 -30.93 5.70
C LEU A 2 18.59 -30.53 6.89
N ARG A 3 18.64 -29.28 7.33
CA ARG A 3 17.50 -28.60 8.00
C ARG A 3 17.33 -27.18 7.44
N GLN A 4 16.51 -27.15 6.40
CA GLN A 4 15.48 -26.15 6.07
C GLN A 4 15.84 -24.65 6.09
N CYS A 5 15.86 -24.09 4.88
CA CYS A 5 15.48 -22.72 4.56
C CYS A 5 14.19 -22.26 5.25
N GLY A 6 14.16 -20.99 5.64
CA GLY A 6 12.93 -20.22 5.82
C GLY A 6 13.19 -18.74 5.56
N PRO A 7 12.99 -18.22 4.34
CA PRO A 7 13.31 -16.84 3.97
C PRO A 7 12.10 -15.91 4.17
N SER A 8 11.44 -15.92 5.33
CA SER A 8 10.12 -15.27 5.46
C SER A 8 9.97 -14.18 6.53
N PHE A 9 10.98 -13.89 7.35
CA PHE A 9 10.77 -13.00 8.52
C PHE A 9 11.90 -12.00 8.80
N ARG A 10 12.66 -11.59 7.78
CA ARG A 10 13.71 -10.57 7.95
C ARG A 10 13.21 -9.11 7.90
N TRP A 11 11.94 -8.88 7.55
CA TRP A 11 11.37 -7.54 7.34
C TRP A 11 10.52 -7.00 8.50
N VAL A 12 10.27 -7.81 9.54
CA VAL A 12 9.36 -7.45 10.65
C VAL A 12 10.10 -6.85 11.86
N VAL A 13 11.41 -7.07 11.97
CA VAL A 13 12.21 -6.57 13.09
C VAL A 13 13.09 -5.43 12.56
N PRO A 14 13.02 -4.19 13.11
CA PRO A 14 14.05 -3.19 12.80
C PRO A 14 15.41 -3.81 13.13
N PRO A 15 16.49 -3.51 12.40
CA PRO A 15 17.78 -4.11 12.68
C PRO A 15 18.27 -3.56 14.03
N VAL A 16 17.92 -4.22 15.12
CA VAL A 16 18.71 -4.18 16.35
C VAL A 16 20.00 -4.85 15.94
N CYS A 17 20.98 -4.02 15.57
CA CYS A 17 22.30 -4.46 15.16
C CYS A 17 22.85 -5.40 16.24
N PRO A 18 22.99 -6.71 15.98
CA PRO A 18 23.71 -7.57 16.89
C PRO A 18 25.16 -7.08 16.80
N THR A 19 25.64 -6.48 17.88
CA THR A 19 26.97 -5.86 18.03
C THR A 19 28.13 -6.78 17.60
N HIS A 20 27.88 -8.09 17.44
CA HIS A 20 28.85 -9.07 16.99
C HIS A 20 29.03 -9.20 15.46
N ARG A 21 28.19 -8.60 14.61
CA ARG A 21 28.33 -8.65 13.14
C ARG A 21 28.52 -7.27 12.48
N ALA A 22 29.00 -6.29 13.24
CA ALA A 22 29.24 -4.93 12.74
C ALA A 22 30.57 -4.75 11.98
N ARG A 23 31.43 -5.78 11.92
CA ARG A 23 32.82 -5.64 11.43
C ARG A 23 33.06 -6.05 9.97
N GLU A 24 32.16 -6.81 9.35
CA GLU A 24 32.41 -7.40 8.02
C GLU A 24 31.65 -6.71 6.88
N THR A 25 30.60 -5.97 7.19
CA THR A 25 29.90 -5.12 6.22
C THR A 25 30.14 -3.68 6.65
N GLY A 26 30.90 -2.88 5.89
CA GLY A 26 31.11 -1.44 6.10
C GLY A 26 29.83 -0.58 6.02
N TRP A 27 28.68 -1.13 6.38
CA TRP A 27 27.35 -0.51 6.38
C TRP A 27 27.10 0.45 7.55
N CYS A 28 28.02 0.54 8.53
CA CYS A 28 27.85 1.39 9.72
C CYS A 28 28.72 2.67 9.73
N ALA A 29 29.35 3.05 8.62
CA ALA A 29 30.12 4.30 8.55
C ALA A 29 29.91 5.00 7.21
N GLY A 30 28.92 5.87 7.16
CA GLY A 30 28.62 6.71 6.01
C GLY A 30 27.12 6.93 5.94
N SER A 31 26.69 8.17 6.13
CA SER A 31 25.32 8.64 5.90
C SER A 31 24.69 7.94 4.70
N ALA A 32 23.84 6.94 4.97
CA ALA A 32 23.06 6.31 3.92
C ALA A 32 22.27 7.44 3.24
N PRO A 33 22.36 7.58 1.91
CA PRO A 33 21.62 8.62 1.22
C PRO A 33 20.13 8.48 1.58
N ARG A 34 19.44 9.61 1.71
CA ARG A 34 18.09 9.67 2.29
C ARG A 34 17.09 8.75 1.56
N GLU A 35 17.38 8.36 0.31
CA GLU A 35 16.70 7.31 -0.45
C GLU A 35 16.63 5.94 0.24
N PHE A 36 17.66 5.52 0.97
CA PHE A 36 17.68 4.23 1.66
C PHE A 36 16.79 4.22 2.93
N LEU A 37 16.42 5.41 3.44
CA LEU A 37 15.53 5.54 4.60
C LEU A 37 14.07 5.16 4.29
N VAL A 38 13.69 5.10 3.01
CA VAL A 38 12.35 4.75 2.56
C VAL A 38 12.16 3.23 2.53
N ALA A 39 13.24 2.45 2.32
CA ALA A 39 13.20 0.99 2.22
C ALA A 39 12.51 0.26 3.41
N PRO A 40 12.67 0.68 4.69
CA PRO A 40 11.96 0.08 5.82
C PRO A 40 10.45 0.37 5.85
N THR A 41 9.96 1.37 5.11
CA THR A 41 8.53 1.74 5.11
C THR A 41 7.71 0.93 4.10
N LEU A 42 8.36 0.38 3.07
CA LEU A 42 7.72 -0.41 2.00
C LEU A 42 6.90 -1.62 2.51
N PRO A 43 7.34 -2.40 3.52
CA PRO A 43 6.55 -3.52 4.06
C PRO A 43 5.25 -3.10 4.76
N VAL A 44 5.15 -1.84 5.23
CA VAL A 44 3.94 -1.31 5.91
C VAL A 44 2.95 -0.71 4.91
N LEU A 45 3.44 -0.11 3.82
CA LEU A 45 2.62 0.46 2.74
C LEU A 45 1.90 -0.61 1.90
N ARG A 46 2.52 -1.78 1.71
CA ARG A 46 1.96 -2.88 0.92
C ARG A 46 0.64 -3.46 1.47
N PRO A 47 0.55 -3.88 2.75
CA PRO A 47 -0.68 -4.48 3.27
C PRO A 47 -1.83 -3.47 3.46
N SER A 48 -1.53 -2.20 3.72
CA SER A 48 -2.55 -1.18 4.00
C SER A 48 -3.39 -0.84 2.78
N GLY A 49 -2.79 -0.77 1.58
CA GLY A 49 -3.52 -0.63 0.32
C GLY A 49 -4.39 -1.85 0.01
N GLY A 50 -3.83 -3.06 0.12
CA GLY A 50 -4.53 -4.30 -0.23
C GLY A 50 -5.74 -4.61 0.66
N CYS A 51 -5.67 -4.35 1.96
CA CYS A 51 -6.79 -4.62 2.88
C CYS A 51 -8.02 -3.76 2.57
N SER A 52 -7.84 -2.45 2.39
CA SER A 52 -8.96 -1.53 2.11
C SER A 52 -9.56 -1.73 0.72
N GLY A 53 -8.73 -2.02 -0.29
CA GLY A 53 -9.24 -2.33 -1.62
C GLY A 53 -9.94 -3.70 -1.68
N ASN A 54 -9.44 -4.72 -0.97
CA ASN A 54 -10.12 -6.02 -0.88
C ASN A 54 -11.46 -5.92 -0.15
N GLN A 55 -11.58 -5.00 0.82
CA GLN A 55 -12.85 -4.68 1.46
C GLN A 55 -13.84 -4.09 0.44
N ALA A 56 -13.41 -3.11 -0.35
CA ALA A 56 -14.23 -2.52 -1.41
C ALA A 56 -14.66 -3.56 -2.47
N ILE A 57 -13.78 -4.51 -2.82
CA ILE A 57 -14.14 -5.65 -3.68
C ILE A 57 -15.25 -6.48 -3.07
N ALA A 58 -15.12 -6.86 -1.79
CA ALA A 58 -16.11 -7.70 -1.12
C ALA A 58 -17.48 -7.01 -1.04
N VAL A 59 -17.50 -5.70 -0.76
CA VAL A 59 -18.73 -4.89 -0.77
C VAL A 59 -19.34 -4.85 -2.17
N SER A 60 -18.55 -4.55 -3.19
CA SER A 60 -19.02 -4.48 -4.58
C SER A 60 -19.56 -5.82 -5.09
N ILE A 61 -18.89 -6.94 -4.79
CA ILE A 61 -19.37 -8.28 -5.14
C ILE A 61 -20.69 -8.59 -4.44
N ARG A 62 -20.83 -8.22 -3.15
CA ARG A 62 -22.06 -8.42 -2.40
C ARG A 62 -23.21 -7.62 -2.98
N GLU A 63 -23.00 -6.34 -3.30
CA GLU A 63 -24.02 -5.48 -3.90
C GLU A 63 -24.45 -5.96 -5.29
N MET A 64 -23.51 -6.45 -6.11
CA MET A 64 -23.82 -7.10 -7.39
C MET A 64 -24.66 -8.38 -7.20
N THR A 65 -24.33 -9.19 -6.19
CA THR A 65 -25.05 -10.43 -5.89
C THR A 65 -26.48 -10.16 -5.39
N LEU A 66 -26.67 -9.05 -4.66
CA LEU A 66 -27.99 -8.58 -4.21
C LEU A 66 -28.81 -7.87 -5.29
N GLY A 67 -28.23 -7.66 -6.49
CA GLY A 67 -28.91 -6.95 -7.59
C GLY A 67 -29.11 -5.45 -7.34
N LEU A 68 -28.35 -4.85 -6.41
CA LEU A 68 -28.45 -3.43 -6.05
C LEU A 68 -27.68 -2.53 -7.02
N ILE A 69 -26.65 -3.07 -7.66
CA ILE A 69 -25.79 -2.37 -8.62
C ILE A 69 -25.65 -3.20 -9.89
N THR A 70 -25.61 -2.50 -11.03
CA THR A 70 -25.33 -3.10 -12.33
C THR A 70 -23.97 -2.63 -12.84
N HIS A 71 -23.48 -3.27 -13.91
CA HIS A 71 -22.23 -2.90 -14.57
C HIS A 71 -22.28 -1.51 -15.24
N GLU A 72 -23.46 -0.91 -15.38
CA GLU A 72 -23.65 0.46 -15.88
C GLU A 72 -23.37 1.51 -14.78
N ASP A 73 -23.49 1.12 -13.52
CA ASP A 73 -23.34 2.00 -12.35
C ASP A 73 -21.88 2.23 -11.92
N VAL A 74 -20.89 1.81 -12.72
CA VAL A 74 -19.45 1.90 -12.38
C VAL A 74 -19.06 3.31 -11.91
N ALA A 75 -19.48 4.35 -12.64
CA ALA A 75 -19.13 5.73 -12.28
C ALA A 75 -19.79 6.20 -10.97
N ARG A 76 -20.93 5.62 -10.58
CA ARG A 76 -21.58 5.89 -9.30
C ARG A 76 -20.84 5.18 -8.16
N VAL A 77 -20.54 3.90 -8.33
CA VAL A 77 -19.80 3.09 -7.35
C VAL A 77 -18.42 3.69 -7.09
N VAL A 78 -17.67 4.01 -8.14
CA VAL A 78 -16.34 4.63 -8.00
C VAL A 78 -16.39 5.95 -7.24
N ARG A 79 -17.41 6.79 -7.46
CA ARG A 79 -17.55 8.06 -6.71
C ARG A 79 -17.83 7.84 -5.23
N MET A 80 -18.65 6.86 -4.88
CA MET A 80 -18.93 6.51 -3.48
C MET A 80 -17.68 5.96 -2.80
N GLU A 81 -16.99 5.04 -3.46
CA GLU A 81 -15.75 4.44 -2.97
C GLU A 81 -14.60 5.45 -2.90
N LEU A 82 -14.56 6.44 -3.79
CA LEU A 82 -13.57 7.51 -3.73
C LEU A 82 -13.71 8.34 -2.45
N VAL A 83 -14.95 8.63 -2.02
CA VAL A 83 -15.19 9.34 -0.75
C VAL A 83 -14.70 8.49 0.44
N VAL A 84 -15.06 7.21 0.48
CA VAL A 84 -14.59 6.28 1.51
C VAL A 84 -13.05 6.19 1.53
N GLY A 85 -12.45 6.10 0.34
CA GLY A 85 -11.01 6.08 0.14
C GLY A 85 -10.31 7.35 0.63
N ILE A 86 -10.90 8.52 0.43
CA ILE A 86 -10.36 9.80 0.93
C ILE A 86 -10.36 9.82 2.46
N PHE A 87 -11.47 9.46 3.09
CA PHE A 87 -11.54 9.41 4.56
C PHE A 87 -10.54 8.42 5.14
N ASN A 88 -10.52 7.19 4.60
CA ASN A 88 -9.63 6.15 5.07
C ASN A 88 -8.15 6.49 4.81
N GLY A 89 -7.84 6.99 3.62
CA GLY A 89 -6.49 7.41 3.24
C GLY A 89 -5.99 8.59 4.06
N MET A 90 -6.85 9.55 4.41
CA MET A 90 -6.49 10.68 5.28
C MET A 90 -6.17 10.20 6.70
N ILE A 91 -7.00 9.33 7.28
CA ILE A 91 -6.78 8.79 8.63
C ILE A 91 -5.47 7.98 8.68
N LEU A 92 -5.29 7.04 7.73
CA LEU A 92 -4.09 6.21 7.64
C LEU A 92 -2.83 7.04 7.37
N GLY A 93 -2.91 8.01 6.46
CA GLY A 93 -1.81 8.91 6.10
C GLY A 93 -1.34 9.76 7.28
N ILE A 94 -2.27 10.33 8.05
CA ILE A 94 -1.96 11.11 9.26
C ILE A 94 -1.34 10.22 10.33
N LEU A 95 -1.91 9.02 10.57
CA LEU A 95 -1.38 8.08 11.56
C LEU A 95 0.04 7.64 11.22
N LEU A 96 0.30 7.22 9.98
CA LEU A 96 1.62 6.74 9.59
C LEU A 96 2.63 7.89 9.48
N GLY A 97 2.23 9.03 8.91
CA GLY A 97 3.08 10.22 8.84
C GLY A 97 3.46 10.74 10.22
N GLY A 98 2.51 10.77 11.16
CA GLY A 98 2.75 11.13 12.57
C GLY A 98 3.67 10.13 13.27
N PHE A 99 3.48 8.82 13.05
CA PHE A 99 4.37 7.80 13.59
C PHE A 99 5.82 7.97 13.11
N ILE A 100 6.01 8.24 11.81
CA ILE A 100 7.34 8.46 11.21
C ILE A 100 7.99 9.73 11.77
N LEU A 101 7.21 10.79 11.95
CA LEU A 101 7.69 12.03 12.56
C LEU A 101 8.26 11.77 13.97
N ILE A 102 7.54 11.00 14.79
CA ILE A 102 7.99 10.66 16.15
C ILE A 102 9.23 9.75 16.12
N TRP A 103 9.31 8.84 15.15
CA TRP A 103 10.38 7.85 15.09
C TRP A 103 11.70 8.39 14.52
N LYS A 104 11.62 9.15 13.41
CA LYS A 104 12.80 9.66 12.67
C LYS A 104 13.13 11.11 13.01
N GLY A 105 12.18 11.88 13.52
CA GLY A 105 12.34 13.32 13.75
C GLY A 105 12.37 14.18 12.49
N ASP A 106 12.12 13.59 11.31
CA ASP A 106 12.12 14.30 10.02
C ASP A 106 10.68 14.51 9.53
N MET A 107 10.23 15.78 9.57
CA MET A 107 8.88 16.18 9.17
C MET A 107 8.63 16.05 7.67
N MET A 108 9.63 16.29 6.82
CA MET A 108 9.50 16.13 5.38
C MET A 108 9.30 14.65 5.02
N LEU A 109 10.06 13.76 5.65
CA LEU A 109 9.95 12.33 5.41
C LEU A 109 8.61 11.76 5.86
N GLY A 110 8.11 12.19 7.02
CA GLY A 110 6.77 11.84 7.50
C GLY A 110 5.65 12.31 6.57
N LEU A 111 5.75 13.55 6.07
CA LEU A 111 4.76 14.11 5.13
C LEU A 111 4.74 13.37 3.80
N VAL A 112 5.92 13.10 3.21
CA VAL A 112 6.04 12.38 1.93
C VAL A 112 5.45 10.98 2.02
N VAL A 113 5.78 10.23 3.08
CA VAL A 113 5.28 8.86 3.25
C VAL A 113 3.78 8.84 3.57
N GLY A 114 3.32 9.76 4.42
CA GLY A 114 1.89 9.88 4.75
C GLY A 114 1.04 10.24 3.52
N LEU A 115 1.54 11.14 2.67
CA LEU A 115 0.85 11.57 1.45
C LEU A 115 0.90 10.49 0.34
N ALA A 116 2.02 9.78 0.21
CA ALA A 116 2.11 8.61 -0.67
C ALA A 116 1.10 7.52 -0.25
N LEU A 117 1.00 7.23 1.05
CA LEU A 117 0.06 6.25 1.59
C LEU A 117 -1.39 6.66 1.35
N SER A 118 -1.73 7.93 1.61
CA SER A 118 -3.10 8.41 1.46
C SER A 118 -3.57 8.30 0.02
N LEU A 119 -2.76 8.76 -0.94
CA LEU A 119 -3.05 8.63 -2.38
C LEU A 119 -3.15 7.17 -2.82
N ASN A 120 -2.23 6.31 -2.36
CA ASN A 120 -2.27 4.89 -2.70
C ASN A 120 -3.53 4.20 -2.16
N THR A 121 -3.99 4.59 -0.97
CA THR A 121 -5.20 4.05 -0.35
C THR A 121 -6.46 4.49 -1.10
N VAL A 122 -6.54 5.77 -1.48
CA VAL A 122 -7.64 6.29 -2.30
C VAL A 122 -7.74 5.53 -3.62
N LEU A 123 -6.61 5.34 -4.30
CA LEU A 123 -6.54 4.59 -5.54
C LEU A 123 -6.97 3.13 -5.34
N SER A 124 -6.49 2.47 -4.29
CA SER A 124 -6.84 1.08 -3.98
C SER A 124 -8.33 0.88 -3.76
N VAL A 125 -8.98 1.75 -2.99
CA VAL A 125 -10.42 1.66 -2.71
C VAL A 125 -11.23 1.93 -3.97
N ALA A 126 -10.86 2.95 -4.76
CA ALA A 126 -11.51 3.24 -6.04
C ALA A 126 -11.40 2.07 -7.04
N LEU A 127 -10.23 1.44 -7.12
CA LEU A 127 -10.01 0.25 -7.95
C LEU A 127 -10.76 -0.97 -7.40
N GLY A 128 -10.81 -1.15 -6.08
CA GLY A 128 -11.56 -2.23 -5.45
C GLY A 128 -13.06 -2.17 -5.75
N GLY A 129 -13.60 -0.96 -5.88
CA GLY A 129 -14.96 -0.73 -6.38
C GLY A 129 -15.11 -0.98 -7.88
N ALA A 130 -14.19 -0.49 -8.70
CA ALA A 130 -14.31 -0.55 -10.16
C ALA A 130 -14.07 -1.95 -10.75
N ILE A 131 -13.05 -2.66 -10.27
CA ILE A 131 -12.56 -3.92 -10.84
C ILE A 131 -13.67 -4.98 -10.93
N PRO A 132 -14.46 -5.27 -9.88
CA PRO A 132 -15.50 -6.29 -9.95
C PRO A 132 -16.55 -6.03 -11.03
N LEU A 133 -16.94 -4.77 -11.23
CA LEU A 133 -17.93 -4.38 -12.25
C LEU A 133 -17.33 -4.46 -13.66
N LEU A 134 -16.06 -4.07 -13.83
CA LEU A 134 -15.31 -4.22 -15.08
C LEU A 134 -15.18 -5.69 -15.49
N LEU A 135 -14.84 -6.57 -14.54
CA LEU A 135 -14.75 -8.02 -14.77
C LEU A 135 -16.10 -8.61 -15.17
N ARG A 136 -17.18 -8.17 -14.51
CA ARG A 136 -18.54 -8.60 -14.85
C ARG A 136 -18.92 -8.20 -16.28
N LYS A 137 -18.52 -7.01 -16.74
CA LYS A 137 -18.76 -6.55 -18.12
C LYS A 137 -18.09 -7.43 -19.17
N VAL A 138 -16.96 -8.04 -18.86
CA VAL A 138 -16.23 -8.96 -19.76
C VAL A 138 -16.56 -10.44 -19.51
N ASN A 139 -17.61 -10.74 -18.73
CA ASN A 139 -18.04 -12.11 -18.37
C ASN A 139 -16.96 -12.94 -17.63
N ILE A 140 -16.05 -12.29 -16.89
CA ILE A 140 -15.09 -12.95 -16.00
C ILE A 140 -15.66 -12.96 -14.59
N ASP A 141 -15.48 -14.06 -13.85
CA ASP A 141 -15.92 -14.15 -12.45
C ASP A 141 -15.08 -13.21 -11.55
N PRO A 142 -15.68 -12.15 -10.99
CA PRO A 142 -14.96 -11.22 -10.12
C PRO A 142 -14.52 -11.85 -8.80
N ALA A 143 -15.17 -12.92 -8.32
CA ALA A 143 -14.84 -13.53 -7.03
C ALA A 143 -13.44 -14.15 -7.00
N VAL A 144 -12.97 -14.66 -8.14
CA VAL A 144 -11.67 -15.35 -8.24
C VAL A 144 -10.56 -14.39 -8.70
N ALA A 145 -10.88 -13.47 -9.61
CA ALA A 145 -9.86 -12.65 -10.27
C ALA A 145 -9.68 -11.25 -9.68
N ALA A 146 -10.68 -10.66 -9.01
CA ALA A 146 -10.60 -9.27 -8.58
C ALA A 146 -9.49 -9.01 -7.55
N ALA A 147 -9.34 -9.88 -6.55
CA ALA A 147 -8.35 -9.73 -5.49
C ALA A 147 -6.89 -9.75 -6.00
N PRO A 148 -6.42 -10.75 -6.77
CA PRO A 148 -5.06 -10.75 -7.29
C PRO A 148 -4.79 -9.64 -8.31
N ILE A 149 -5.79 -9.24 -9.12
CA ILE A 149 -5.64 -8.11 -10.05
C ILE A 149 -5.47 -6.81 -9.27
N LEU A 150 -6.27 -6.59 -8.22
CA LEU A 150 -6.17 -5.39 -7.41
C LEU A 150 -4.81 -5.27 -6.74
N THR A 151 -4.35 -6.31 -6.05
CA THR A 151 -3.10 -6.24 -5.29
C THR A 151 -1.90 -5.97 -6.18
N THR A 152 -1.84 -6.58 -7.37
CA THR A 152 -0.77 -6.33 -8.33
C THR A 152 -0.78 -4.90 -8.88
N VAL A 153 -1.95 -4.36 -9.22
CA VAL A 153 -2.07 -2.96 -9.68
C VAL A 153 -1.70 -1.98 -8.58
N VAL A 154 -2.20 -2.18 -7.36
CA VAL A 154 -1.90 -1.33 -6.21
C VAL A 154 -0.43 -1.41 -5.81
N ASP A 155 0.21 -2.57 -5.94
CA ASP A 155 1.64 -2.72 -5.69
C ASP A 155 2.49 -1.90 -6.68
N MET A 156 2.13 -1.94 -7.98
CA MET A 156 2.81 -1.14 -9.00
C MET A 156 2.58 0.36 -8.75
N CYS A 157 1.34 0.78 -8.55
CA CYS A 157 1.00 2.18 -8.31
C CYS A 157 1.63 2.72 -7.02
N GLY A 158 1.63 1.95 -5.94
CA GLY A 158 2.25 2.33 -4.67
C GLY A 158 3.75 2.54 -4.79
N PHE A 159 4.45 1.67 -5.54
CA PHE A 159 5.87 1.85 -5.82
C PHE A 159 6.15 3.13 -6.62
N PHE A 160 5.37 3.36 -7.69
CA PHE A 160 5.50 4.58 -8.50
C PHE A 160 5.21 5.85 -7.70
N LEU A 161 4.17 5.85 -6.87
CA LEU A 161 3.82 7.01 -6.04
C LEU A 161 4.94 7.37 -5.07
N ILE A 162 5.49 6.39 -4.35
CA ILE A 162 6.58 6.64 -3.40
C ILE A 162 7.81 7.19 -4.12
N LEU A 163 8.22 6.58 -5.24
CA LEU A 163 9.37 7.06 -6.01
C LEU A 163 9.15 8.47 -6.56
N SER A 164 7.97 8.75 -7.10
CA SER A 164 7.64 10.07 -7.65
C SER A 164 7.67 11.15 -6.57
N LEU A 165 7.10 10.89 -5.39
CA LEU A 165 7.09 11.86 -4.29
C LEU A 165 8.48 12.01 -3.66
N ALA A 166 9.21 10.91 -3.47
CA ALA A 166 10.58 10.96 -2.96
C ALA A 166 11.49 11.76 -3.91
N SER A 167 11.36 11.57 -5.22
CA SER A 167 12.14 12.33 -6.21
C SER A 167 11.76 13.82 -6.28
N THR A 168 10.54 14.20 -5.88
CA THR A 168 10.09 15.60 -5.98
C THR A 168 10.38 16.41 -4.71
N PHE A 169 10.33 15.77 -3.54
CA PHE A 169 10.44 16.46 -2.25
C PHE A 169 11.78 16.26 -1.54
N LEU A 170 12.55 15.24 -1.94
CA LEU A 170 13.75 14.79 -1.21
C LEU A 170 15.05 15.03 -2.01
N LEU A 171 14.93 15.19 -3.33
CA LEU A 171 15.96 15.65 -4.27
C LEU A 171 15.80 17.15 -4.51
#